data_AF-A0A943ARE8-F1
#
_entry.id   AF-A0A943ARE8-F1
#
_cell.length_a   1.000
_cell.length_b   1.000
_cell.length_c   1.000
_cell.angle_alpha   90.00
_cell.angle_beta   90.00
_cell.angle_gamma   90.00
#
_symmetry.space_group_name_H-M   'P 1'
#
loop_
_entity.id
_entity.type
_entity.pdbx_description
1 polymer ?
#
loop_
_entity_poly.entity_id
_entity_poly.type
_entity_poly.pdbx_seq_one_letter_code
_entity_poly.pdbx_strand_id
1 'polypeptide(L)'
;PTIAMIKPDTIINAQSKEKVPVMYTQMAVRIGKDVNYSYLIISSSCSLMNTLLTISALIIFVMLILSINKSQIFEWKNVRRLRWLGSLLIISFLFYLIPQVVNYWGLKEVFALDKYIIAPLALQATDLLLGLGCLIVAETFAIGLKMKEEQELTI
;
A
#
# COMPACT_ATOMS: atom_id res chain seq x y z
N PRO A 1 -28.82 -24.75 8.43
CA PRO A 1 -28.40 -23.35 8.60
C PRO A 1 -28.47 -22.93 10.07
N THR A 2 -27.44 -23.28 10.84
CA THR A 2 -27.35 -22.92 12.25
C THR A 2 -26.74 -21.53 12.32
N ILE A 3 -27.58 -20.51 12.48
CA ILE A 3 -27.13 -19.15 12.77
C ILE A 3 -26.44 -19.24 14.14
N ALA A 4 -25.11 -19.27 14.15
CA ALA A 4 -24.36 -19.09 15.37
C ALA A 4 -24.71 -17.71 15.91
N MET A 5 -25.62 -17.63 16.87
CA MET A 5 -25.81 -16.43 17.67
C MET A 5 -24.49 -16.18 18.40
N ILE A 6 -23.69 -15.26 17.85
CA ILE A 6 -22.52 -14.71 18.54
C ILE A 6 -23.09 -13.96 19.73
N LYS A 7 -23.07 -14.58 20.92
CA LYS A 7 -23.41 -13.88 22.15
C LYS A 7 -22.40 -12.74 22.29
N PRO A 8 -22.81 -11.46 22.21
CA PRO A 8 -21.87 -10.36 22.33
C PRO A 8 -21.26 -10.41 23.72
N ASP A 9 -19.94 -10.27 23.81
CA ASP A 9 -19.30 -10.07 25.10
C ASP A 9 -19.86 -8.81 25.77
N THR A 10 -19.83 -8.76 27.09
CA THR A 10 -20.40 -7.65 27.87
C THR A 10 -19.36 -7.04 28.78
N ILE A 11 -19.28 -5.71 28.79
CA ILE A 11 -18.53 -4.96 29.79
C ILE A 11 -19.49 -4.47 30.89
N ILE A 12 -18.97 -4.30 32.10
CA ILE A 12 -19.74 -3.72 33.21
C ILE A 12 -19.52 -2.21 33.18
N ASN A 13 -20.60 -1.44 33.08
CA ASN A 13 -20.54 0.00 33.23
C ASN A 13 -20.22 0.35 34.69
N ALA A 14 -19.10 1.03 34.95
CA ALA A 14 -18.69 1.39 36.31
C ALA A 14 -19.67 2.33 37.03
N GLN A 15 -20.49 3.10 36.28
CA GLN A 15 -21.46 4.04 36.84
C GLN A 15 -22.83 3.39 37.09
N SER A 16 -23.38 2.68 36.11
CA SER A 16 -24.70 2.05 36.25
C SER A 16 -24.66 0.64 36.83
N LYS A 17 -23.48 0.01 36.91
CA LYS A 17 -23.26 -1.41 37.25
C LYS A 17 -23.97 -2.40 36.31
N GLU A 18 -24.53 -1.93 35.19
CA GLU A 18 -25.21 -2.77 34.21
C GLU A 18 -24.23 -3.35 33.17
N LYS A 19 -24.60 -4.50 32.60
CA LYS A 19 -23.83 -5.16 31.55
C LYS A 19 -24.23 -4.61 30.19
N VAL A 20 -23.29 -4.00 29.50
CA VAL A 20 -23.49 -3.44 28.16
C VAL A 20 -22.80 -4.33 27.13
N PRO A 21 -23.50 -4.76 26.06
CA PRO A 21 -22.89 -5.57 24.99
C PRO A 21 -21.85 -4.74 24.23
N VAL A 22 -20.72 -5.37 23.91
CA VAL A 22 -19.62 -4.77 23.15
C VAL A 22 -19.38 -5.52 21.85
N MET A 23 -19.06 -4.75 20.82
CA MET A 23 -18.59 -5.26 19.54
C MET A 23 -17.12 -4.88 19.42
N TYR A 24 -16.23 -5.88 19.40
CA TYR A 24 -14.80 -5.64 19.24
C TYR A 24 -14.47 -5.31 17.78
N THR A 25 -13.83 -4.17 17.55
CA THR A 25 -13.28 -3.79 16.24
C THR A 25 -11.85 -4.29 16.06
N GLN A 26 -11.08 -4.36 17.15
CA GLN A 26 -9.70 -4.85 17.19
C GLN A 26 -9.45 -5.60 18.50
N MET A 27 -8.65 -6.67 18.44
CA MET A 27 -8.22 -7.45 19.60
C MET A 27 -6.72 -7.73 19.49
N ALA A 28 -5.93 -7.33 20.49
CA ALA A 28 -4.53 -7.69 20.59
C ALA A 28 -4.40 -9.02 21.34
N VAL A 29 -3.98 -10.08 20.66
CA VAL A 29 -3.74 -11.38 21.30
C VAL A 29 -2.24 -11.60 21.44
N ARG A 30 -1.78 -11.77 22.68
CA ARG A 30 -0.40 -12.16 22.96
C ARG A 30 -0.28 -13.67 22.83
N ILE A 31 0.43 -14.14 21.81
CA ILE A 31 0.84 -15.54 21.71
C ILE A 31 2.15 -15.68 22.47
N GLY A 32 2.25 -16.63 23.40
CA GLY A 32 3.50 -16.99 24.08
C GLY A 32 4.49 -17.77 23.20
N LYS A 33 4.54 -17.48 21.90
CA LYS A 33 5.44 -18.12 20.94
C LYS A 33 6.66 -17.23 20.76
N ASP A 34 7.84 -17.85 20.66
CA ASP A 34 9.10 -17.14 20.45
C ASP A 34 9.04 -16.28 19.18
N VAL A 35 9.77 -15.16 19.20
CA VAL A 35 9.85 -14.24 18.07
C VAL A 35 10.35 -14.97 16.82
N ASN A 36 9.58 -14.91 15.74
CA ASN A 36 10.02 -15.47 14.47
C ASN A 36 11.11 -14.57 13.86
N TYR A 37 12.38 -14.90 14.13
CA TYR A 37 13.53 -14.15 13.64
C TYR A 37 13.59 -14.06 12.11
N SER A 38 13.12 -15.08 11.37
CA SER A 38 13.14 -15.04 9.91
C SER A 38 12.16 -14.00 9.37
N TYR A 39 10.96 -13.91 9.95
CA TYR A 39 9.99 -12.86 9.64
C TYR A 39 10.56 -11.46 9.93
N LEU A 40 11.18 -11.28 11.11
CA LEU A 40 11.79 -10.02 11.52
C LEU A 40 12.86 -9.53 10.53
N ILE A 41 13.72 -10.45 10.05
CA ILE A 41 14.75 -10.14 9.07
C ILE A 41 14.11 -9.73 7.74
N ILE A 42 13.17 -10.54 7.21
CA ILE A 42 12.48 -10.28 5.95
C ILE A 42 11.73 -8.95 5.99
N SER A 43 10.99 -8.68 7.07
CA SER A 43 10.22 -7.44 7.23
C SER A 43 11.14 -6.22 7.33
N SER A 44 12.26 -6.36 8.03
CA SER A 44 13.23 -5.26 8.17
C SER A 44 13.90 -4.94 6.84
N SER A 45 14.33 -5.97 6.10
CA SER A 45 14.93 -5.79 4.76
C SER A 45 13.93 -5.19 3.76
N CYS A 46 12.68 -5.64 3.75
CA CYS A 46 11.63 -5.07 2.90
C CYS A 46 11.36 -3.61 3.25
N SER A 47 11.29 -3.26 4.54
CA SER A 47 11.07 -1.89 5.00
C SER A 47 12.21 -0.95 4.58
N LEU A 48 13.46 -1.41 4.69
CA LEU A 48 14.63 -0.63 4.27
C LEU A 48 14.62 -0.39 2.75
N MET A 49 14.35 -1.44 1.96
CA MET A 49 14.23 -1.31 0.50
C MET A 49 13.09 -0.37 0.11
N ASN A 50 11.93 -0.50 0.77
CA ASN A 50 10.78 0.36 0.53
C ASN A 50 11.14 1.84 0.74
N THR A 51 11.83 2.15 1.84
CA THR A 51 12.27 3.51 2.16
C THR A 51 13.19 4.08 1.06
N LEU A 52 14.13 3.28 0.56
CA LEU A 52 15.02 3.69 -0.54
C LEU A 52 14.24 3.97 -1.83
N LEU A 53 13.24 3.14 -2.15
CA LEU A 53 12.38 3.34 -3.32
C LEU A 53 11.54 4.61 -3.19
N THR A 54 10.96 4.88 -2.02
CA THR A 54 10.21 6.12 -1.76
C THR A 54 11.08 7.37 -1.89
N ILE A 55 12.31 7.33 -1.36
CA ILE A 55 13.27 8.44 -1.52
C ILE A 55 13.61 8.66 -3.01
N SER A 56 13.86 7.57 -3.74
CA SER A 56 14.15 7.64 -5.18
C SER A 56 12.97 8.22 -5.97
N ALA A 57 11.74 7.79 -5.64
CA ALA A 57 10.52 8.33 -6.24
C ALA A 57 10.34 9.83 -5.96
N LEU A 58 10.63 10.27 -4.73
CA LEU A 58 10.58 11.68 -4.34
C LEU A 58 11.58 12.53 -5.14
N ILE A 59 12.81 12.04 -5.31
CA ILE A 59 13.83 12.74 -6.12
C ILE A 59 13.35 12.91 -7.57
N ILE A 60 12.82 11.86 -8.18
CA ILE A 60 12.29 11.92 -9.56
C ILE A 60 11.09 12.87 -9.64
N PHE A 61 10.22 12.88 -8.62
CA PHE A 61 9.08 13.77 -8.55
C PHE A 61 9.50 15.24 -8.53
N VAL A 62 10.47 15.60 -7.70
CA VAL A 62 11.03 16.96 -7.64
C VAL A 62 11.69 17.33 -8.97
N MET A 63 12.45 16.41 -9.58
CA MET A 63 13.04 16.64 -10.91
C MET A 63 12.00 16.86 -12.00
N LEU A 64 10.84 16.20 -11.93
CA LEU A 64 9.71 16.42 -12.81
C LEU A 64 9.11 17.82 -12.61
N ILE A 65 8.84 18.23 -11.37
CA ILE A 65 8.30 19.56 -11.05
C ILE A 65 9.25 20.66 -11.56
N LEU A 66 10.56 20.51 -11.32
CA LEU A 66 11.55 21.47 -11.79
C LEU A 66 11.58 21.57 -13.32
N SER A 67 11.36 20.46 -14.03
CA SER A 67 11.30 20.49 -15.50
C SER A 67 10.02 21.15 -16.03
N ILE A 68 8.89 20.96 -15.34
CA ILE A 68 7.62 21.62 -15.65
C ILE A 68 7.74 23.14 -15.44
N ASN A 69 8.35 23.56 -14.33
CA ASN A 69 8.56 24.97 -14.00
C ASN A 69 9.48 25.68 -15.02
N LYS A 70 10.38 24.95 -15.68
CA LYS A 70 11.21 25.46 -16.78
C LYS A 70 10.47 25.53 -18.13
N SER A 71 9.14 25.35 -18.15
CA SER A 71 8.29 25.28 -19.35
C SER A 71 8.67 24.17 -20.34
N GLN A 72 9.52 23.22 -19.94
CA GLN A 72 9.89 22.04 -20.73
C GLN A 72 8.93 20.89 -20.42
N ILE A 73 7.64 21.11 -20.61
CA ILE A 73 6.58 20.19 -20.20
C ILE A 73 6.53 18.98 -21.14
N PHE A 74 6.58 19.23 -22.45
CA PHE A 74 6.47 18.22 -23.51
C PHE A 74 7.87 17.82 -24.00
N GLU A 75 8.54 17.00 -23.21
CA GLU A 75 9.83 16.39 -23.54
C GLU A 75 9.76 14.90 -23.25
N TRP A 76 10.29 14.07 -24.16
CA TRP A 76 10.34 12.61 -23.97
C TRP A 76 11.10 12.19 -22.71
N LYS A 77 12.04 13.03 -22.25
CA LYS A 77 12.77 12.86 -20.98
C LYS A 77 11.81 12.87 -19.78
N ASN A 78 10.81 13.73 -19.79
CA ASN A 78 9.85 13.85 -18.69
C ASN A 78 8.81 12.73 -18.72
N VAL A 79 8.39 12.29 -19.90
CA VAL A 79 7.58 11.06 -20.06
C VAL A 79 8.31 9.86 -19.45
N ARG A 80 9.60 9.70 -19.75
CA ARG A 80 10.40 8.60 -19.21
C ARG A 80 10.54 8.69 -17.69
N ARG A 81 10.81 9.89 -17.14
CA ARG A 81 10.85 10.12 -15.68
C ARG A 81 9.52 9.76 -15.01
N LEU A 82 8.39 10.09 -15.63
CA LEU A 82 7.08 9.79 -15.09
C LEU A 82 6.76 8.28 -15.11
N ARG A 83 7.19 7.56 -16.16
CA ARG A 83 7.13 6.08 -16.19
C ARG A 83 7.97 5.44 -15.09
N TRP A 84 9.19 5.94 -14.88
CA TRP A 84 10.06 5.48 -13.80
C TRP A 84 9.44 5.73 -12.42
N LEU A 85 8.88 6.91 -12.20
CA LEU A 85 8.20 7.26 -10.97
C LEU A 85 7.02 6.33 -10.69
N GLY A 86 6.14 6.11 -11.67
CA GLY A 86 5.00 5.19 -11.54
C GLY A 86 5.45 3.75 -11.24
N SER A 87 6.52 3.29 -11.91
CA SER A 87 7.09 1.96 -11.67
C SER A 87 7.67 1.81 -10.27
N LEU A 88 8.40 2.83 -9.77
CA LEU A 88 8.97 2.81 -8.42
C LEU A 88 7.89 2.75 -7.34
N LEU A 89 6.78 3.47 -7.51
CA LEU A 89 5.65 3.44 -6.57
C LEU A 89 4.96 2.07 -6.54
N ILE A 90 4.80 1.42 -7.70
CA ILE A 90 4.25 0.05 -7.77
C ILE A 90 5.19 -0.95 -7.09
N ILE A 91 6.50 -0.85 -7.34
CA ILE A 91 7.49 -1.74 -6.70
C ILE A 91 7.52 -1.52 -5.18
N SER A 92 7.45 -0.27 -4.73
CA SER A 92 7.36 0.10 -3.31
C SER A 92 6.14 -0.56 -2.65
N PHE A 93 4.97 -0.49 -3.29
CA PHE A 93 3.77 -1.18 -2.82
C PHE A 93 3.95 -2.71 -2.71
N LEU A 94 4.66 -3.34 -3.65
CA LEU A 94 4.96 -4.78 -3.57
C LEU A 94 5.85 -5.12 -2.36
N PHE A 95 6.86 -4.31 -2.06
CA PHE A 95 7.69 -4.48 -0.87
C PHE A 95 6.92 -4.25 0.43
N TYR A 96 5.91 -3.39 0.42
CA TYR A 96 4.97 -3.24 1.54
C TYR A 96 4.05 -4.46 1.70
N LEU A 97 3.62 -5.09 0.60
CA LEU A 97 2.73 -6.25 0.63
C LEU A 97 3.39 -7.52 1.18
N ILE A 98 4.65 -7.77 0.87
CA ILE A 98 5.32 -9.04 1.22
C ILE A 98 5.25 -9.33 2.74
N PRO A 99 5.66 -8.41 3.64
CA PRO A 99 5.56 -8.65 5.08
C PRO A 99 4.10 -8.86 5.55
N GLN A 100 3.14 -8.14 4.97
CA GLN A 100 1.72 -8.26 5.33
C GLN A 100 1.17 -9.66 4.98
N VAL A 101 1.52 -10.19 3.80
CA VAL A 101 1.10 -11.53 3.38
C VAL A 101 1.75 -12.60 4.24
N VAL A 102 3.07 -12.50 4.48
CA VAL A 102 3.79 -13.46 5.34
C VAL A 102 3.23 -13.44 6.76
N ASN A 103 2.91 -12.26 7.30
CA ASN A 103 2.29 -12.13 8.62
C ASN A 103 0.91 -12.77 8.65
N TYR A 104 0.07 -12.53 7.64
CA TYR A 104 -1.26 -13.13 7.54
C TYR A 104 -1.22 -14.66 7.48
N TRP A 105 -0.27 -15.22 6.72
CA TRP A 105 -0.08 -16.67 6.64
C TRP A 105 0.40 -17.24 7.98
N GLY A 106 1.40 -16.60 8.61
CA GLY A 106 1.88 -17.01 9.93
C GLY A 106 0.81 -16.92 11.01
N LEU A 107 -0.10 -15.94 10.94
CA LEU A 107 -1.24 -15.84 11.84
C LEU A 107 -2.26 -16.97 11.61
N LYS A 108 -2.55 -17.33 10.35
CA LYS A 108 -3.46 -18.45 10.04
C LYS A 108 -2.96 -19.79 10.54
N GLU A 109 -1.65 -20.02 10.52
CA GLU A 109 -1.07 -21.27 11.04
C GLU A 109 -1.17 -21.38 12.57
N VAL A 110 -1.14 -20.24 13.28
CA VAL A 110 -1.12 -20.22 14.75
C VAL A 110 -2.51 -19.97 15.36
N PHE A 111 -3.39 -19.27 14.64
CA PHE A 111 -4.75 -18.97 15.06
C PHE A 111 -5.77 -19.61 14.12
N ALA A 112 -6.36 -20.70 14.58
CA ALA A 112 -7.65 -21.19 14.07
C ALA A 112 -8.72 -20.84 15.10
N LEU A 113 -9.35 -19.67 14.96
CA LEU A 113 -10.52 -19.31 15.76
C LEU A 113 -11.76 -19.90 15.09
N ASP A 114 -12.32 -20.95 15.70
CA ASP A 114 -13.48 -21.71 15.20
C ASP A 114 -14.74 -20.85 14.90
N LYS A 115 -14.74 -19.58 15.32
CA LYS A 115 -15.88 -18.66 15.20
C LYS A 115 -15.51 -17.22 14.80
N TYR A 116 -14.25 -16.94 14.45
CA TYR A 116 -13.81 -15.60 14.07
C TYR A 116 -13.02 -15.62 12.76
N ILE A 117 -13.35 -14.68 11.86
CA ILE A 117 -12.62 -14.47 10.62
C ILE A 117 -11.45 -13.54 10.91
N ILE A 118 -10.23 -14.00 10.66
CA ILE A 118 -9.06 -13.12 10.61
C ILE A 118 -9.17 -12.30 9.32
N ALA A 119 -9.69 -11.08 9.45
CA ALA A 119 -9.71 -10.13 8.36
C ALA A 119 -8.26 -9.70 8.06
N PRO A 120 -7.81 -9.74 6.79
CA PRO A 120 -6.53 -9.15 6.44
C PRO A 120 -6.54 -7.67 6.82
N LEU A 121 -5.47 -7.21 7.46
CA LEU A 121 -5.31 -5.82 7.89
C LEU A 121 -5.61 -4.88 6.71
N ALA A 122 -6.29 -3.76 6.99
CA ALA A 122 -6.68 -2.78 5.99
C ALA A 122 -5.47 -2.39 5.12
N LEU A 123 -5.50 -2.83 3.86
CA LEU A 123 -4.40 -2.67 2.94
C LEU A 123 -4.34 -1.21 2.45
N GLN A 124 -3.24 -0.51 2.71
CA GLN A 124 -3.05 0.83 2.15
C GLN A 124 -2.65 0.73 0.68
N ALA A 125 -3.62 0.89 -0.22
CA ALA A 125 -3.42 0.82 -1.67
C ALA A 125 -3.07 2.18 -2.32
N THR A 126 -2.70 3.19 -1.54
CA THR A 126 -2.40 4.55 -2.01
C THR A 126 -1.24 4.57 -3.00
N ASP A 127 -0.16 3.86 -2.71
CA ASP A 127 1.04 3.84 -3.56
C ASP A 127 0.77 3.15 -4.90
N LEU A 128 -0.06 2.11 -4.89
CA LEU A 128 -0.54 1.45 -6.11
C LEU A 128 -1.38 2.41 -6.96
N LEU A 129 -2.34 3.11 -6.34
CA LEU A 129 -3.21 4.05 -7.04
C LEU A 129 -2.40 5.21 -7.65
N LEU A 130 -1.47 5.77 -6.89
CA LEU A 130 -0.58 6.84 -7.36
C LEU A 130 0.34 6.32 -8.47
N GLY A 131 0.93 5.14 -8.32
CA GLY A 131 1.79 4.52 -9.32
C GLY A 131 1.06 4.31 -10.66
N LEU A 132 -0.14 3.74 -10.62
CA LEU A 132 -1.00 3.58 -11.80
C LEU A 132 -1.40 4.92 -12.41
N GLY A 133 -1.78 5.90 -11.57
CA GLY A 133 -2.09 7.26 -12.01
C GLY A 133 -0.92 7.89 -12.76
N CYS A 134 0.30 7.78 -12.24
CA CYS A 134 1.50 8.28 -12.92
C CYS A 134 1.76 7.59 -14.27
N LEU A 135 1.53 6.28 -14.38
CA LEU A 135 1.66 5.57 -15.66
C LEU A 135 0.64 6.04 -16.70
N ILE A 136 -0.62 6.22 -16.30
CA ILE A 136 -1.69 6.73 -17.19
C ILE A 136 -1.33 8.13 -17.70
N VAL A 137 -0.89 9.01 -16.79
CA VAL A 137 -0.45 10.36 -17.17
C VAL A 137 0.75 10.28 -18.11
N ALA A 138 1.72 9.39 -17.86
CA ALA A 138 2.87 9.22 -18.76
C ALA A 138 2.47 8.83 -20.18
N GLU A 139 1.53 7.89 -20.34
CA GLU A 139 1.04 7.51 -21.67
C GLU A 139 0.26 8.64 -22.35
N THR A 140 -0.55 9.39 -21.60
CA THR A 140 -1.28 10.55 -22.12
C THR A 140 -0.32 11.62 -22.65
N PHE A 141 0.77 11.89 -21.92
CA PHE A 141 1.81 12.81 -22.37
C PHE A 141 2.56 12.27 -23.59
N ALA A 142 2.85 10.96 -23.65
CA ALA A 142 3.52 10.34 -24.80
C ALA A 142 2.70 10.49 -26.09
N ILE A 143 1.38 10.32 -26.01
CA ILE A 143 0.46 10.51 -27.14
C ILE A 143 0.44 11.99 -27.55
N GLY A 144 0.31 12.92 -26.59
CA GLY A 144 0.33 14.35 -26.87
C GLY A 144 1.62 14.83 -27.53
N LEU A 145 2.78 14.26 -27.14
CA LEU A 145 4.07 14.50 -27.77
C LEU A 145 4.11 14.02 -29.22
N LYS A 146 3.66 12.78 -29.49
CA LYS A 146 3.59 12.25 -30.86
C LYS A 146 2.70 13.09 -31.77
N MET A 147 1.53 13.50 -31.28
CA MET A 147 0.61 14.35 -32.04
C MET A 147 1.24 15.71 -32.39
N LYS A 148 2.02 16.29 -31.48
CA LYS A 148 2.75 17.52 -31.73
C LYS A 148 3.83 17.34 -32.79
N GLU A 149 4.61 16.25 -32.71
CA GLU A 149 5.65 15.93 -33.70
C GLU A 149 5.06 15.71 -35.10
N GLU A 150 3.92 15.02 -35.21
CA GLU A 150 3.21 14.81 -36.48
C GLU A 150 2.70 16.12 -37.08
N GLN A 151 2.22 17.05 -36.25
CA GLN A 151 1.79 18.37 -36.71
C GLN A 151 2.94 19.25 -37.20
N GLU A 152 4.11 19.20 -36.55
CA GLU A 152 5.30 19.94 -37.01
C GLU A 152 5.87 19.39 -38.33
N LEU A 153 5.66 18.11 -38.65
CA LEU A 153 6.14 17.48 -39.90
C LEU A 153 5.26 17.78 -41.13
N THR A 154 4.04 18.28 -40.94
CA THR A 154 3.08 18.50 -42.04
C THR A 154 3.08 19.95 -42.54
N ILE A 155 3.79 20.85 -41.85
CA ILE A 155 3.92 22.28 -42.16
C ILE A 155 5.28 22.53 -42.81
#